data_AF-A0A7S0NTW2-F1
#
_entry.id   AF-A0A7S0NTW2-F1
#
_cell.length_a   1.000
_cell.length_b   1.000
_cell.length_c   1.000
_cell.angle_alpha   90.00
_cell.angle_beta   90.00
_cell.angle_gamma   90.00
#
_symmetry.space_group_name_H-M   'P 1'
#
loop_
_entity.id
_entity.type
_entity.pdbx_description
1 polymer ?
#
loop_
_entity_poly.entity_id
_entity_poly.type
_entity_poly.pdbx_seq_one_letter_code
_entity_poly.pdbx_strand_id
1 'polypeptide(L)'
;PLGRAGHDSRRSRSRSASPRRRTARAREAKRGRRRASRSRSRSASSSSSASSSRGRRRSGGGDKEKAASRAEAFLSSLAPAAAAPSAEYGAKLEIEHKGTLTIESKYKKMLAGSKGQNTSWLAATAKKRAAEREAAEKQEAVQAEEMSRKSQQLQQQAAMMMATLQQIQQQQQAQLAKMQQAQPVTQAAVLGAAHLRMLGWQQMTDPATSRVFWHHTASGVTSWLPPLTPQPQ
;
A
#
# COMPACT_ATOMS: atom_id res chain seq x y z
N PRO A 1 2.04 18.23 -51.76
CA PRO A 1 2.43 19.59 -51.31
C PRO A 1 2.84 19.60 -49.83
N LEU A 2 4.16 19.51 -49.61
CA LEU A 2 5.01 20.18 -48.60
C LEU A 2 4.32 20.54 -47.26
N GLY A 3 4.66 20.03 -46.08
CA GLY A 3 5.95 19.57 -45.55
C GLY A 3 6.15 20.24 -44.18
N ARG A 4 6.62 19.48 -43.17
CA ARG A 4 7.44 20.02 -42.06
C ARG A 4 7.98 18.87 -41.21
N ALA A 5 9.23 18.52 -41.52
CA ALA A 5 10.10 17.73 -40.68
C ALA A 5 10.56 18.59 -39.49
N GLY A 6 10.30 18.12 -38.27
CA GLY A 6 10.90 18.63 -37.04
C GLY A 6 12.03 17.70 -36.62
N HIS A 7 13.24 17.98 -37.11
CA HIS A 7 14.48 17.45 -36.56
C HIS A 7 14.65 18.01 -35.15
N ASP A 8 14.58 17.17 -34.12
CA ASP A 8 15.13 17.53 -32.81
C ASP A 8 16.45 16.80 -32.57
N SER A 9 17.44 17.62 -32.29
CA SER A 9 18.85 17.30 -32.38
C SER A 9 19.31 16.60 -31.11
N ARG A 10 19.89 15.42 -31.32
CA ARG A 10 20.82 14.73 -30.44
C ARG A 10 21.74 15.71 -29.71
N ARG A 11 21.47 15.99 -28.44
CA ARG A 11 22.47 16.58 -27.53
C ARG A 11 23.06 15.48 -26.67
N SER A 12 24.00 14.75 -27.28
CA SER A 12 24.89 13.80 -26.61
C SER A 12 25.72 14.54 -25.57
N ARG A 13 25.22 14.63 -24.33
CA ARG A 13 26.03 15.06 -23.18
C ARG A 13 26.95 13.90 -22.81
N SER A 14 28.17 13.95 -23.34
CA SER A 14 29.34 13.23 -22.87
C SER A 14 29.55 13.52 -21.38
N ARG A 15 29.06 12.61 -20.52
CA ARG A 15 29.40 12.59 -19.10
C ARG A 15 30.84 12.10 -18.99
N SER A 16 31.76 13.05 -18.85
CA SER A 16 33.13 12.83 -18.42
C SER A 16 33.13 12.02 -17.13
N ALA A 17 33.56 10.76 -17.23
CA ALA A 17 33.73 9.87 -16.11
C ALA A 17 34.86 10.39 -15.21
N SER A 18 34.51 10.84 -14.01
CA SER A 18 35.45 11.26 -12.97
C SER A 18 36.47 10.13 -12.66
N PRO A 19 37.79 10.42 -12.64
CA PRO A 19 38.84 9.41 -12.40
C PRO A 19 38.81 8.77 -10.99
N ARG A 20 38.03 9.32 -10.05
CA ARG A 20 38.03 8.88 -8.64
C ARG A 20 37.31 7.55 -8.36
N ARG A 21 36.67 6.92 -9.36
CA ARG A 21 35.99 5.62 -9.18
C ARG A 21 36.85 4.38 -9.48
N ARG A 22 38.12 4.52 -9.88
CA ARG A 22 38.98 3.37 -10.21
C ARG A 22 39.60 2.67 -8.99
N THR A 23 39.72 3.32 -7.83
CA THR A 23 40.35 2.71 -6.64
C THR A 23 39.35 2.01 -5.69
N ALA A 24 38.04 2.27 -5.84
CA ALA A 24 37.02 1.60 -5.02
C ALA A 24 36.73 0.16 -5.47
N ARG A 25 36.74 -0.11 -6.79
CA ARG A 25 36.48 -1.47 -7.32
C ARG A 25 37.56 -2.50 -7.00
N ALA A 26 38.81 -2.08 -6.78
CA ALA A 26 39.91 -3.00 -6.44
C ALA A 26 39.81 -3.55 -5.01
N ARG A 27 39.13 -2.86 -4.09
CA ARG A 27 38.97 -3.32 -2.69
C ARG A 27 37.80 -4.29 -2.51
N GLU A 28 36.85 -4.32 -3.44
CA GLU A 28 35.66 -5.19 -3.36
C GLU A 28 35.96 -6.62 -3.83
N ALA A 29 36.85 -6.80 -4.82
CA ALA A 29 37.26 -8.12 -5.31
C ALA A 29 37.97 -8.99 -4.23
N LYS A 30 38.62 -8.38 -3.23
CA LYS A 30 39.27 -9.12 -2.13
C LYS A 30 38.29 -9.61 -1.04
N ARG A 31 37.12 -8.99 -0.88
CA ARG A 31 36.12 -9.43 0.12
C ARG A 31 35.25 -10.59 -0.38
N GLY A 32 35.05 -10.73 -1.69
CA GLY A 32 34.28 -11.83 -2.29
C GLY A 32 34.91 -13.22 -2.10
N ARG A 33 36.25 -13.33 -2.17
CA ARG A 33 36.95 -14.63 -2.06
C ARG A 33 36.90 -15.28 -0.66
N ARG A 34 36.65 -14.51 0.40
CA ARG A 34 36.54 -15.06 1.77
C ARG A 34 35.14 -15.57 2.13
N ARG A 35 34.09 -15.23 1.36
CA ARG A 35 32.73 -15.76 1.60
C ARG A 35 32.47 -17.08 0.88
N ALA A 36 33.09 -17.31 -0.28
CA ALA A 36 32.92 -18.57 -1.04
C ALA A 36 33.58 -19.80 -0.37
N SER A 37 34.51 -19.60 0.56
CA SER A 37 35.20 -20.68 1.28
C SER A 37 34.47 -21.17 2.54
N ARG A 38 33.47 -20.43 3.05
CA ARG A 38 32.69 -20.85 4.23
C ARG A 38 31.38 -21.57 3.90
N SER A 39 30.90 -21.50 2.66
CA SER A 39 29.65 -22.16 2.25
C SER A 39 29.83 -23.62 1.82
N ARG A 40 31.06 -24.10 1.58
CA ARG A 40 31.33 -25.50 1.19
C ARG A 40 31.50 -26.48 2.37
N SER A 41 31.46 -26.01 3.61
CA SER A 41 31.68 -26.86 4.79
C SER A 41 30.39 -27.31 5.51
N ARG A 42 29.20 -27.01 4.97
CA ARG A 42 27.91 -27.28 5.65
C ARG A 42 26.95 -28.23 4.92
N SER A 43 27.37 -28.84 3.81
CA SER A 43 26.49 -29.71 3.00
C SER A 43 26.83 -31.21 3.10
N ALA A 44 27.53 -31.67 4.14
CA ALA A 44 27.93 -33.08 4.29
C ALA A 44 27.39 -33.77 5.56
N SER A 45 26.26 -33.32 6.12
CA SER A 45 25.67 -33.97 7.30
C SER A 45 24.14 -33.87 7.30
N SER A 46 23.48 -34.56 6.38
CA SER A 46 22.04 -34.83 6.46
C SER A 46 21.68 -36.07 5.65
N SER A 47 22.08 -37.25 6.12
CA SER A 47 21.58 -38.53 5.59
C SER A 47 21.72 -39.64 6.63
N SER A 48 20.88 -39.61 7.68
CA SER A 48 20.49 -40.82 8.44
C SER A 48 19.59 -40.47 9.62
N SER A 49 18.27 -40.58 9.44
CA SER A 49 17.35 -41.04 10.50
C SER A 49 15.96 -41.25 9.91
N ALA A 50 15.82 -42.36 9.17
CA ALA A 50 14.54 -43.04 9.07
C ALA A 50 14.34 -43.81 10.38
N SER A 51 13.24 -43.54 11.11
CA SER A 51 12.45 -44.52 11.86
C SER A 51 11.50 -43.83 12.85
N SER A 52 10.29 -44.39 12.93
CA SER A 52 9.29 -44.23 14.01
C SER A 52 8.33 -43.04 13.92
N SER A 53 7.46 -43.07 12.90
CA SER A 53 6.12 -42.46 12.96
C SER A 53 5.10 -43.47 13.52
N ARG A 54 5.12 -43.69 14.85
CA ARG A 54 3.98 -44.30 15.55
C ARG A 54 3.15 -43.20 16.22
N GLY A 55 1.97 -43.00 15.63
CA GLY A 55 0.71 -42.55 16.21
C GLY A 55 0.74 -41.64 17.43
N ARG A 56 0.35 -40.38 17.24
CA ARG A 56 -0.50 -39.66 18.18
C ARG A 56 -1.56 -38.86 17.43
N ARG A 57 -2.73 -39.47 17.29
CA ARG A 57 -4.00 -38.78 17.07
C ARG A 57 -4.24 -37.84 18.25
N ARG A 58 -4.35 -36.53 17.96
CA ARG A 58 -4.99 -35.53 18.82
C ARG A 58 -5.52 -34.49 17.82
N SER A 59 -6.75 -34.64 17.31
CA SER A 59 -7.98 -34.14 17.93
C SER A 59 -7.72 -32.82 18.65
N GLY A 60 -8.11 -31.72 18.01
CA GLY A 60 -7.92 -30.36 18.49
C GLY A 60 -8.31 -29.36 17.41
N GLY A 61 -9.49 -29.54 16.84
CA GLY A 61 -10.15 -28.53 16.04
C GLY A 61 -10.76 -27.46 16.95
N GLY A 62 -10.82 -26.23 16.42
CA GLY A 62 -11.78 -25.21 16.84
C GLY A 62 -11.45 -24.47 18.13
N ASP A 63 -10.61 -23.44 18.05
CA ASP A 63 -10.63 -22.30 18.98
C ASP A 63 -9.88 -21.11 18.35
N LYS A 64 -10.45 -20.55 17.27
CA LYS A 64 -9.98 -19.25 16.72
C LYS A 64 -10.97 -18.10 16.93
N GLU A 65 -12.15 -18.34 17.50
CA GLU A 65 -13.14 -17.29 17.75
C GLU A 65 -13.10 -16.71 19.18
N LYS A 66 -12.34 -17.28 20.12
CA LYS A 66 -12.22 -16.76 21.50
C LYS A 66 -11.08 -15.78 21.76
N ALA A 67 -10.32 -15.39 20.74
CA ALA A 67 -9.22 -14.42 20.89
C ALA A 67 -9.67 -12.96 20.79
N ALA A 68 -10.85 -12.67 20.24
CA ALA A 68 -11.35 -11.29 20.11
C ALA A 68 -11.99 -10.76 21.42
N SER A 69 -12.51 -11.63 22.29
CA SER A 69 -13.22 -11.21 23.51
C SER A 69 -12.29 -10.97 24.71
N ARG A 70 -10.98 -11.27 24.59
CA ARG A 70 -10.00 -11.10 25.70
C ARG A 70 -9.22 -9.78 25.63
N ALA A 71 -9.28 -9.07 24.50
CA ALA A 71 -8.64 -7.76 24.36
C ALA A 71 -9.45 -6.63 25.00
N GLU A 72 -10.79 -6.71 25.00
CA GLU A 72 -11.67 -5.71 25.62
C GLU A 72 -11.72 -5.80 27.16
N ALA A 73 -11.36 -6.94 27.75
CA ALA A 73 -11.29 -7.09 29.20
C ALA A 73 -10.00 -6.49 29.82
N PHE A 74 -8.99 -6.14 29.02
CA PHE A 74 -7.72 -5.63 29.55
C PHE A 74 -7.69 -4.10 29.67
N LEU A 75 -8.52 -3.37 28.91
CA LEU A 75 -8.60 -1.91 28.98
C LEU A 75 -9.54 -1.40 30.09
N SER A 76 -10.44 -2.24 30.60
CA SER A 76 -11.29 -1.92 31.77
C SER A 76 -10.59 -2.14 33.13
N SER A 77 -9.32 -2.57 33.14
CA SER A 77 -8.51 -2.81 34.35
C SER A 77 -7.59 -1.64 34.73
N LEU A 78 -7.56 -0.57 33.91
CA LEU A 78 -6.80 0.66 34.19
C LEU A 78 -7.56 1.63 35.11
N ALA A 79 -8.25 1.09 36.11
CA ALA A 79 -8.67 1.87 37.27
C ALA A 79 -7.41 2.23 38.09
N PRO A 80 -7.24 3.47 38.57
CA PRO A 80 -6.14 3.82 39.44
C PRO A 80 -6.31 3.08 40.78
N ALA A 81 -5.59 1.97 40.93
CA ALA A 81 -5.47 1.26 42.20
C ALA A 81 -4.79 2.20 43.20
N ALA A 82 -5.62 2.83 44.02
CA ALA A 82 -5.21 3.54 45.21
C ALA A 82 -4.44 2.61 46.16
N ALA A 83 -3.40 3.17 46.78
CA ALA A 83 -2.73 2.69 47.98
C ALA A 83 -2.15 1.27 47.93
N ALA A 84 -0.88 1.17 47.51
CA ALA A 84 -0.03 0.07 47.93
C ALA A 84 0.13 0.11 49.47
N PRO A 85 -0.07 -1.02 50.19
CA PRO A 85 0.29 -1.08 51.60
C PRO A 85 1.81 -0.97 51.71
N SER A 86 2.27 0.02 52.46
CA SER A 86 3.65 0.11 52.94
C SER A 86 3.93 -1.11 53.81
N ALA A 87 4.42 -2.19 53.20
CA ALA A 87 4.93 -3.34 53.90
C ALA A 87 6.13 -2.88 54.72
N GLU A 88 5.87 -2.76 56.01
CA GLU A 88 6.78 -2.48 57.10
C GLU A 88 7.84 -3.60 57.18
N TYR A 89 8.82 -3.57 56.28
CA TYR A 89 10.02 -4.40 56.36
C TYR A 89 10.99 -3.78 57.36
N GLY A 90 10.61 -3.86 58.63
CA GLY A 90 11.37 -3.41 59.79
C GLY A 90 11.69 -4.53 60.77
N ALA A 91 11.77 -5.79 60.33
CA ALA A 91 12.28 -6.86 61.17
C ALA A 91 13.80 -6.68 61.35
N LYS A 92 14.18 -6.04 62.45
CA LYS A 92 15.55 -5.91 62.94
C LYS A 92 16.11 -7.31 63.22
N LEU A 93 16.74 -7.93 62.23
CA LEU A 93 17.50 -9.17 62.42
C LEU A 93 18.78 -8.82 63.19
N GLU A 94 18.70 -8.88 64.52
CA GLU A 94 19.88 -8.88 65.39
C GLU A 94 20.61 -10.21 65.23
N ILE A 95 21.52 -10.26 64.25
CA ILE A 95 22.44 -11.37 64.09
C ILE A 95 23.62 -11.11 65.03
N GLU A 96 23.62 -11.77 66.19
CA GLU A 96 24.75 -11.76 67.13
C GLU A 96 26.01 -12.37 66.49
N HIS A 97 26.84 -11.53 65.87
CA HIS A 97 28.13 -11.94 65.33
C HIS A 97 29.17 -12.02 66.46
N LYS A 98 29.43 -13.23 66.97
CA LYS A 98 30.54 -13.55 67.90
C LYS A 98 31.91 -13.50 67.21
N GLY A 99 32.27 -12.37 66.61
CA GLY A 99 33.57 -12.13 66.00
C GLY A 99 33.98 -10.67 66.18
N THR A 100 35.18 -10.43 66.71
CA THR A 100 35.77 -9.11 67.04
C THR A 100 36.00 -8.18 65.85
N LEU A 101 35.60 -8.56 64.64
CA LEU A 101 35.58 -7.68 63.49
C LEU A 101 34.17 -7.16 63.30
N THR A 102 33.96 -5.88 63.64
CA THR A 102 32.73 -5.18 63.30
C THR A 102 32.43 -5.39 61.82
N ILE A 103 31.15 -5.64 61.49
CA ILE A 103 30.69 -5.83 60.11
C ILE A 103 31.24 -4.71 59.22
N GLU A 104 31.27 -3.48 59.74
CA GLU A 104 31.84 -2.30 59.11
C GLU A 104 33.31 -2.46 58.69
N SER A 105 34.15 -3.05 59.54
CA SER A 105 35.57 -3.28 59.24
C SER A 105 35.76 -4.31 58.11
N LYS A 106 34.92 -5.35 58.10
CA LYS A 106 34.94 -6.38 57.04
C LYS A 106 34.47 -5.80 55.70
N TYR A 107 33.41 -4.98 55.71
CA TYR A 107 32.95 -4.26 54.53
C TYR A 107 34.00 -3.29 54.00
N LYS A 108 34.61 -2.46 54.87
CA LYS A 108 35.71 -1.57 54.47
C LYS A 108 36.88 -2.32 53.85
N LYS A 109 37.26 -3.49 54.39
CA LYS A 109 38.34 -4.32 53.82
C LYS A 109 37.98 -4.91 52.45
N MET A 110 36.75 -5.36 52.25
CA MET A 110 36.29 -5.84 50.94
C MET A 110 36.19 -4.69 49.92
N LEU A 111 35.72 -3.51 50.32
CA LEU A 111 35.66 -2.32 49.47
C LEU A 111 37.05 -1.77 49.13
N ALA A 112 38.00 -1.84 50.07
CA ALA A 112 39.37 -1.38 49.83
C ALA A 112 40.18 -2.32 48.91
N GLY A 113 39.97 -3.64 49.01
CA GLY A 113 40.66 -4.64 48.17
C GLY A 113 40.07 -4.82 46.77
N SER A 114 38.84 -4.35 46.52
CA SER A 114 38.11 -4.53 45.24
C SER A 114 38.29 -3.35 44.26
N LYS A 115 39.16 -2.39 44.57
CA LYS A 115 39.43 -1.20 43.74
C LYS A 115 40.12 -1.59 42.41
N GLY A 116 39.34 -2.06 41.44
CA GLY A 116 39.75 -2.14 40.03
C GLY A 116 39.28 -3.36 39.25
N GLN A 117 39.05 -4.51 39.89
CA GLN A 117 38.72 -5.75 39.15
C GLN A 117 37.21 -5.96 38.96
N ASN A 118 36.38 -5.64 39.96
CA ASN A 118 34.93 -5.87 39.86
C ASN A 118 34.18 -4.81 39.02
N THR A 119 34.79 -3.65 38.78
CA THR A 119 34.20 -2.61 37.91
C THR A 119 34.31 -2.96 36.43
N SER A 120 35.30 -3.78 36.03
CA SER A 120 35.54 -4.16 34.63
C SER A 120 34.40 -5.01 34.07
N TRP A 121 33.90 -5.99 34.81
CA TRP A 121 32.77 -6.83 34.37
C TRP A 121 31.45 -6.04 34.29
N LEU A 122 31.20 -5.12 35.23
CA LEU A 122 30.04 -4.24 35.17
C LEU A 122 30.10 -3.27 33.98
N ALA A 123 31.27 -2.71 33.69
CA ALA A 123 31.46 -1.86 32.51
C ALA A 123 31.28 -2.67 31.20
N ALA A 124 31.75 -3.92 31.16
CA ALA A 124 31.57 -4.80 30.01
C ALA A 124 30.10 -5.18 29.79
N THR A 125 29.36 -5.49 30.85
CA THR A 125 27.92 -5.81 30.76
C THR A 125 27.09 -4.59 30.38
N ALA A 126 27.42 -3.40 30.89
CA ALA A 126 26.78 -2.14 30.49
C ALA A 126 27.00 -1.85 28.99
N LYS A 127 28.24 -2.00 28.50
CA LYS A 127 28.55 -1.85 27.07
C LYS A 127 27.82 -2.87 26.20
N LYS A 128 27.75 -4.12 26.65
CA LYS A 128 27.01 -5.18 25.93
C LYS A 128 25.52 -4.85 25.82
N ARG A 129 24.88 -4.45 26.92
CA ARG A 129 23.46 -4.04 26.92
C ARG A 129 23.20 -2.80 26.06
N ALA A 130 24.12 -1.83 26.06
CA ALA A 130 24.02 -0.66 25.18
C ALA A 130 24.05 -1.08 23.70
N ALA A 131 24.98 -1.97 23.32
CA ALA A 131 25.07 -2.49 21.96
C ALA A 131 23.83 -3.34 21.56
N GLU A 132 23.28 -4.12 22.50
CA GLU A 132 22.05 -4.88 22.28
C GLU A 132 20.83 -3.96 22.06
N ARG A 133 20.71 -2.87 22.82
CA ARG A 133 19.64 -1.86 22.62
C ARG A 133 19.77 -1.18 21.26
N GLU A 134 20.98 -0.76 20.88
CA GLU A 134 21.22 -0.15 19.57
C GLU A 134 20.90 -1.13 18.43
N ALA A 135 21.18 -2.43 18.61
CA ALA A 135 20.82 -3.46 17.64
C ALA A 135 19.29 -3.69 17.57
N ALA A 136 18.61 -3.68 18.71
CA ALA A 136 17.15 -3.80 18.78
C ALA A 136 16.45 -2.61 18.11
N GLU A 137 16.88 -1.39 18.41
CA GLU A 137 16.35 -0.16 17.79
C GLU A 137 16.51 -0.17 16.26
N LYS A 138 17.65 -0.65 15.75
CA LYS A 138 17.86 -0.82 14.31
C LYS A 138 16.90 -1.85 13.69
N GLN A 139 16.58 -2.92 14.40
CA GLN A 139 15.62 -3.92 13.92
C GLN A 139 14.20 -3.36 13.91
N GLU A 140 13.81 -2.63 14.96
CA GLU A 140 12.53 -1.94 15.03
C GLU A 140 12.38 -0.89 13.93
N ALA A 141 13.43 -0.12 13.65
CA ALA A 141 13.43 0.85 12.54
C ALA A 141 13.21 0.17 11.18
N VAL A 142 13.89 -0.95 10.92
CA VAL A 142 13.70 -1.73 9.68
C VAL A 142 12.27 -2.28 9.58
N GLN A 143 11.71 -2.80 10.68
CA GLN A 143 10.33 -3.28 10.72
C GLN A 143 9.32 -2.15 10.50
N ALA A 144 9.57 -0.97 11.10
CA ALA A 144 8.73 0.21 10.91
C ALA A 144 8.75 0.68 9.44
N GLU A 145 9.93 0.69 8.79
CA GLU A 145 10.03 0.99 7.36
C GLU A 145 9.28 -0.03 6.50
N GLU A 146 9.38 -1.33 6.82
CA GLU A 146 8.67 -2.39 6.10
C GLU A 146 7.16 -2.24 6.23
N MET A 147 6.66 -1.98 7.45
CA MET A 147 5.24 -1.72 7.71
C MET A 147 4.76 -0.46 6.97
N SER A 148 5.56 0.61 6.95
CA SER A 148 5.25 1.81 6.18
C SER A 148 5.17 1.52 4.69
N ARG A 149 6.11 0.73 4.13
CA ARG A 149 6.07 0.32 2.72
C ARG A 149 4.83 -0.51 2.40
N LYS A 150 4.50 -1.47 3.25
CA LYS A 150 3.32 -2.32 3.07
C LYS A 150 2.02 -1.50 3.13
N SER A 151 1.94 -0.55 4.06
CA SER A 151 0.82 0.40 4.16
C SER A 151 0.70 1.24 2.89
N GLN A 152 1.83 1.78 2.39
CA GLN A 152 1.86 2.56 1.17
C GLN A 152 1.43 1.73 -0.06
N GLN A 153 1.84 0.46 -0.15
CA GLN A 153 1.39 -0.45 -1.21
C GLN A 153 -0.11 -0.70 -1.14
N LEU A 154 -0.67 -0.90 0.05
CA LEU A 154 -2.12 -1.08 0.22
C LEU A 154 -2.89 0.19 -0.20
N GLN A 155 -2.39 1.37 0.16
CA GLN A 155 -2.96 2.65 -0.27
C GLN A 155 -2.91 2.82 -1.80
N GLN A 156 -1.81 2.42 -2.45
CA GLN A 156 -1.70 2.44 -3.91
C GLN A 156 -2.69 1.47 -4.57
N GLN A 157 -2.86 0.27 -4.01
CA GLN A 157 -3.86 -0.69 -4.49
C GLN A 157 -5.29 -0.15 -4.34
N ALA A 158 -5.60 0.47 -3.20
CA ALA A 158 -6.90 1.10 -2.97
C ALA A 158 -7.15 2.27 -3.94
N ALA A 159 -6.13 3.10 -4.19
CA ALA A 159 -6.21 4.20 -5.16
C ALA A 159 -6.44 3.69 -6.59
N MET A 160 -5.75 2.63 -7.01
CA MET A 160 -6.00 1.99 -8.31
C MET A 160 -7.43 1.46 -8.41
N MET A 161 -7.96 0.82 -7.36
CA MET A 161 -9.34 0.32 -7.36
C MET A 161 -10.36 1.47 -7.46
N MET A 162 -10.14 2.58 -6.75
CA MET A 162 -10.97 3.78 -6.84
C MET A 162 -10.94 4.40 -8.24
N ALA A 163 -9.75 4.49 -8.86
CA ALA A 163 -9.62 5.00 -10.22
C ALA A 163 -10.38 4.12 -11.23
N THR A 164 -10.32 2.80 -11.07
CA THR A 164 -11.09 1.85 -11.90
C THR A 164 -12.60 2.05 -11.74
N LEU A 165 -13.09 2.21 -10.50
CA LEU A 165 -14.51 2.49 -10.25
C LEU A 165 -14.96 3.81 -10.88
N GLN A 166 -14.13 4.86 -10.79
CA GLN A 166 -14.42 6.15 -11.42
C GLN A 166 -14.48 6.02 -12.95
N GLN A 167 -13.59 5.25 -13.56
CA GLN A 167 -13.61 4.99 -15.00
C GLN A 167 -14.90 4.27 -15.43
N ILE A 168 -15.34 3.26 -14.68
CA ILE A 168 -16.60 2.55 -14.95
C ILE A 168 -17.78 3.52 -14.88
N GLN A 169 -17.80 4.41 -13.88
CA GLN A 169 -18.87 5.42 -13.76
C GLN A 169 -18.89 6.38 -14.96
N GLN A 170 -17.73 6.85 -15.41
CA GLN A 170 -17.63 7.70 -16.60
C GLN A 170 -18.12 6.97 -17.86
N GLN A 171 -17.78 5.70 -18.01
CA GLN A 171 -18.27 4.89 -19.13
C GLN A 171 -19.79 4.76 -19.12
N GLN A 172 -20.40 4.54 -17.96
CA GLN A 172 -21.86 4.49 -17.84
C GLN A 172 -22.50 5.83 -18.24
N GLN A 173 -21.95 6.95 -17.78
CA GLN A 173 -22.45 8.28 -18.18
C GLN A 173 -22.30 8.52 -19.68
N ALA A 174 -21.18 8.13 -20.28
CA ALA A 174 -20.97 8.26 -21.71
C ALA A 174 -21.94 7.39 -22.53
N GLN A 175 -22.27 6.18 -22.04
CA GLN A 175 -23.28 5.33 -22.66
C GLN A 175 -24.67 5.98 -22.59
N LEU A 176 -25.05 6.56 -21.44
CA LEU A 176 -26.30 7.29 -21.28
C LEU A 176 -26.37 8.51 -22.23
N ALA A 177 -25.28 9.28 -22.33
CA ALA A 177 -25.21 10.42 -23.24
C ALA A 177 -25.33 10.00 -24.72
N LYS A 178 -24.69 8.89 -25.12
CA LYS A 178 -24.82 8.33 -26.47
C LYS A 178 -26.26 7.92 -26.78
N MET A 179 -26.97 7.32 -25.82
CA MET A 179 -28.38 6.95 -26.00
C MET A 179 -29.28 8.19 -26.17
N GLN A 180 -28.99 9.30 -25.49
CA GLN A 180 -29.75 10.54 -25.65
C GLN A 180 -29.51 11.20 -27.02
N GLN A 181 -28.28 11.16 -27.54
CA GLN A 181 -27.95 11.71 -28.86
C GLN A 181 -28.50 10.87 -30.02
N ALA A 182 -28.77 9.58 -29.79
CA ALA A 182 -29.32 8.67 -30.79
C ALA A 182 -30.86 8.74 -30.91
N GLN A 183 -31.54 9.65 -30.20
CA GLN A 183 -32.93 9.99 -30.51
C GLN A 183 -32.92 10.81 -31.82
N PRO A 184 -33.32 10.24 -32.97
CA PRO A 184 -33.50 11.06 -34.16
C PRO A 184 -34.57 12.11 -33.86
N VAL A 185 -34.32 13.34 -34.27
CA VAL A 185 -35.22 14.50 -34.25
C VAL A 185 -36.55 14.30 -35.03
N THR A 186 -37.00 13.07 -35.24
CA THR A 186 -38.21 12.73 -36.00
C THR A 186 -39.51 13.11 -35.30
N GLN A 187 -39.55 13.39 -33.99
CA GLN A 187 -40.80 13.86 -33.36
C GLN A 187 -41.25 15.24 -33.86
N ALA A 188 -40.32 16.16 -34.19
CA ALA A 188 -40.69 17.45 -34.78
C ALA A 188 -41.17 17.30 -36.25
N ALA A 189 -40.61 16.34 -36.99
CA ALA A 189 -41.01 16.06 -38.37
C ALA A 189 -42.39 15.40 -38.46
N VAL A 190 -42.76 14.55 -37.50
CA VAL A 190 -44.09 13.89 -37.48
C VAL A 190 -45.21 14.90 -37.20
N LEU A 191 -45.00 15.83 -36.26
CA LEU A 191 -45.98 16.90 -36.00
C LEU A 191 -46.07 17.90 -37.18
N GLY A 192 -44.95 18.23 -37.81
CA GLY A 192 -44.92 19.07 -39.02
C GLY A 192 -45.63 18.44 -40.21
N ALA A 193 -45.42 17.14 -40.46
CA ALA A 193 -46.04 16.43 -41.58
C ALA A 193 -47.56 16.27 -41.41
N ALA A 194 -48.05 16.09 -40.17
CA ALA A 194 -49.48 16.06 -39.89
C ALA A 194 -50.16 17.41 -40.16
N HIS A 195 -49.51 18.51 -39.75
CA HIS A 195 -50.02 19.85 -40.01
C HIS A 195 -50.03 20.19 -41.51
N LEU A 196 -48.95 19.85 -42.22
CA LEU A 196 -48.83 20.06 -43.67
C LEU A 196 -49.88 19.28 -44.48
N ARG A 197 -50.23 18.07 -44.04
CA ARG A 197 -51.33 17.30 -44.64
C ARG A 197 -52.68 18.01 -44.55
N MET A 198 -52.97 18.70 -43.44
CA MET A 198 -54.21 19.47 -43.31
C MET A 198 -54.24 20.69 -44.23
N LEU A 199 -53.08 21.22 -44.58
CA LEU A 199 -52.89 22.33 -45.51
C LEU A 199 -52.88 21.90 -46.99
N GLY A 200 -53.20 20.64 -47.29
CA GLY A 200 -53.20 20.12 -48.67
C GLY A 200 -51.81 19.78 -49.22
N TRP A 201 -50.77 19.80 -48.40
CA TRP A 201 -49.43 19.39 -48.80
C TRP A 201 -49.20 17.90 -48.48
N GLN A 202 -48.73 17.16 -49.48
CA GLN A 202 -48.39 15.75 -49.36
C GLN A 202 -46.89 15.56 -49.56
N GLN A 203 -46.27 14.86 -48.61
CA GLN A 203 -44.88 14.44 -48.73
C GLN A 203 -44.78 13.26 -49.70
N MET A 204 -43.91 13.36 -50.69
CA MET A 204 -43.60 12.31 -51.67
C MET A 204 -42.09 12.10 -51.75
N THR A 205 -41.67 10.92 -52.19
CA THR A 205 -40.26 10.59 -52.41
C THR A 205 -40.04 10.36 -53.89
N ASP A 206 -39.10 11.10 -54.48
CA ASP A 206 -38.74 10.92 -55.88
C ASP A 206 -37.94 9.62 -56.05
N PRO A 207 -38.41 8.64 -56.86
CA PRO A 207 -37.73 7.36 -57.05
C PRO A 207 -36.35 7.50 -57.72
N ALA A 208 -36.11 8.55 -58.51
CA ALA A 208 -34.83 8.73 -59.18
C ALA A 208 -33.73 9.24 -58.23
N THR A 209 -34.10 10.10 -57.28
CA THR A 209 -33.13 10.75 -56.38
C THR A 209 -33.20 10.29 -54.93
N SER A 210 -34.23 9.53 -54.55
CA SER A 210 -34.58 9.20 -53.16
C SER A 210 -34.72 10.42 -52.24
N ARG A 211 -34.95 11.61 -52.82
CA ARG A 211 -35.16 12.84 -52.05
C ARG A 211 -36.64 13.06 -51.79
N VAL A 212 -36.93 13.56 -50.60
CA VAL A 212 -38.28 13.97 -50.20
C VAL A 212 -38.61 15.32 -50.82
N PHE A 213 -39.81 15.43 -51.41
CA PHE A 213 -40.40 16.69 -51.87
C PHE A 213 -41.85 16.79 -51.38
N TRP A 214 -42.39 18.01 -51.43
CA TRP A 214 -43.75 18.33 -51.02
C TRP A 214 -44.58 18.70 -52.25
N HIS A 215 -45.75 18.09 -52.42
CA HIS A 215 -46.70 18.35 -53.49
C HIS A 215 -48.00 18.90 -52.91
N HIS A 216 -48.44 20.08 -53.38
CA HIS A 216 -49.69 20.67 -52.97
C HIS A 216 -50.82 20.18 -53.86
N THR A 217 -51.78 19.43 -53.31
CA THR A 217 -52.81 18.74 -54.10
C THR A 217 -53.78 19.69 -54.79
N ALA A 218 -54.06 20.86 -54.21
CA ALA A 218 -55.03 21.80 -54.76
C ALA A 218 -54.45 22.68 -55.89
N SER A 219 -53.15 22.98 -55.88
CA SER A 219 -52.52 23.84 -56.89
C SER A 219 -51.58 23.10 -57.85
N GLY A 220 -51.22 21.85 -57.55
CA GLY A 220 -50.24 21.08 -58.32
C GLY A 220 -48.79 21.55 -58.16
N VAL A 221 -48.51 22.49 -57.25
CA VAL A 221 -47.17 23.04 -57.03
C VAL A 221 -46.33 22.04 -56.24
N THR A 222 -45.07 21.88 -56.65
CA THR A 222 -44.06 21.07 -55.93
C THR A 222 -42.98 21.95 -55.32
N SER A 223 -42.47 21.56 -54.15
CA SER A 223 -41.38 22.25 -53.46
C SER A 223 -40.43 21.25 -52.81
N TRP A 224 -39.12 21.52 -52.88
CA TRP A 224 -38.10 20.75 -52.18
C TRP A 224 -37.95 21.14 -50.71
N LEU A 225 -38.45 22.33 -50.34
CA LEU A 225 -38.45 22.83 -48.96
C LEU A 225 -39.86 22.65 -48.36
N PRO A 226 -39.98 22.23 -47.09
CA PRO A 226 -41.25 22.20 -46.40
C PRO A 226 -41.82 23.62 -46.32
N PRO A 227 -43.08 23.86 -46.69
CA PRO A 227 -43.66 25.19 -46.60
C PRO A 227 -43.86 25.53 -45.13
N LEU A 228 -43.05 26.46 -44.61
CA LEU A 228 -43.10 26.86 -43.20
C LEU A 228 -44.36 27.66 -42.85
N THR A 229 -45.13 28.11 -43.84
CA THR A 229 -46.30 28.98 -43.66
C THR A 229 -47.33 28.75 -44.77
N PRO A 230 -48.64 28.66 -44.48
CA PRO A 230 -49.67 28.82 -45.52
C PRO A 230 -49.44 30.16 -46.22
N GLN A 231 -49.29 30.15 -47.54
CA GLN A 231 -49.43 31.40 -48.29
C GLN A 231 -50.89 31.86 -48.17
N PRO A 232 -51.15 33.09 -47.68
CA PRO A 232 -52.50 33.65 -47.74
C PRO A 232 -52.91 33.75 -49.22
N GLN A 233 -54.12 33.28 -49.53
CA GLN A 233 -54.72 33.39 -50.86
C GLN A 233 -55.07 34.82 -51.22
#